data_AF-A0A960YSE4-F1
#
_entry.id   AF-A0A960YSE4-F1
#
_cell.length_a   1.000
_cell.length_b   1.000
_cell.length_c   1.000
_cell.angle_alpha   90.00
_cell.angle_beta   90.00
_cell.angle_gamma   90.00
#
_symmetry.space_group_name_H-M   'P 1'
#
loop_
_entity.id
_entity.type
_entity.pdbx_description
1 polymer ?
#
loop_
_entity_poly.entity_id
_entity_poly.type
_entity_poly.pdbx_seq_one_letter_code
_entity_poly.pdbx_strand_id
1 'polypeptide(L)'
;MSDFFAANLSFAEIREKTDQFLLDLANRAPVAFRIGQGHLLYDTEGKEYIDFLCGISVTNLGHGEADIIEAVRDQLDRVVHTSNLFYQETQARLAEVLVNYS
;
A
#
# COMPACT_ATOMS: atom_id res chain seq x y z
N MET A 1 13.37 -13.96 10.88
CA MET A 1 12.21 -13.18 10.35
C MET A 1 12.60 -11.74 10.04
N SER A 2 13.52 -11.11 10.79
CA SER A 2 14.15 -9.82 10.45
C SER A 2 14.85 -9.81 9.09
N ASP A 3 15.51 -10.91 8.73
CA ASP A 3 16.37 -10.97 7.54
C ASP A 3 15.59 -10.99 6.22
N PHE A 4 14.28 -11.30 6.27
CA PHE A 4 13.41 -11.25 5.09
C PHE A 4 13.22 -9.82 4.57
N PHE A 5 13.32 -8.82 5.46
CA PHE A 5 13.13 -7.40 5.13
C PHE A 5 14.44 -6.61 5.09
N ALA A 6 15.58 -7.24 5.37
CA ALA A 6 16.86 -6.55 5.55
C ALA A 6 17.61 -6.27 4.23
N ALA A 7 17.34 -7.04 3.17
CA ALA A 7 18.02 -6.89 1.88
C ALA A 7 17.08 -6.41 0.78
N ASN A 8 17.43 -5.27 0.17
CA ASN A 8 16.72 -4.76 -1.01
C ASN A 8 17.06 -5.60 -2.24
N LEU A 9 16.05 -6.21 -2.86
CA LEU A 9 16.19 -6.94 -4.12
C LEU A 9 16.35 -5.99 -5.31
N SER A 10 17.12 -6.41 -6.32
CA SER A 10 17.17 -5.79 -7.64
C SER A 10 15.92 -6.09 -8.47
N PHE A 11 15.68 -5.31 -9.54
CA PHE A 11 14.57 -5.57 -10.47
C PHE A 11 14.61 -7.01 -11.03
N ALA A 12 15.80 -7.50 -11.41
CA ALA A 12 15.95 -8.84 -11.99
C ALA A 12 15.53 -9.94 -11.01
N GLU A 13 15.95 -9.84 -9.74
CA GLU A 13 15.57 -10.78 -8.69
C GLU A 13 14.07 -10.71 -8.36
N ILE A 14 13.48 -9.51 -8.35
CA ILE A 14 12.03 -9.32 -8.15
C ILE A 14 11.25 -10.02 -9.27
N ARG A 15 11.66 -9.81 -10.53
CA ARG A 15 11.03 -10.43 -11.69
C ARG A 15 11.17 -11.96 -11.64
N GLU A 16 12.36 -12.48 -11.42
CA GLU A 16 12.61 -13.93 -11.34
C GLU A 16 11.73 -14.60 -10.27
N LYS A 17 11.65 -14.02 -9.07
CA LYS A 17 10.79 -14.53 -7.99
C LYS A 17 9.32 -14.43 -8.34
N THR A 18 8.90 -13.33 -8.97
CA THR A 18 7.51 -13.13 -9.41
C THR A 18 7.11 -14.22 -10.41
N ASP A 19 7.93 -14.44 -11.45
CA ASP A 19 7.66 -15.40 -12.51
C ASP A 19 7.66 -16.85 -11.99
N GLN A 20 8.50 -17.14 -10.97
CA GLN A 20 8.59 -18.48 -10.38
C GLN A 20 7.45 -18.80 -9.41
N PHE A 21 7.03 -17.84 -8.58
CA PHE A 21 6.18 -18.11 -7.41
C PHE A 21 4.76 -17.56 -7.51
N LEU A 22 4.46 -16.70 -8.49
CA LEU A 22 3.12 -16.13 -8.68
C LEU A 22 2.49 -16.62 -9.98
N LEU A 23 1.17 -16.74 -9.97
CA LEU A 23 0.41 -16.95 -11.20
C LEU A 23 0.49 -15.71 -12.09
N ASP A 24 0.60 -15.92 -13.40
CA ASP A 24 0.63 -14.83 -14.36
C ASP A 24 -0.80 -14.32 -14.65
N LEU A 25 -1.21 -13.30 -13.89
CA LEU A 25 -2.55 -12.71 -13.95
C LEU A 25 -2.57 -11.31 -14.59
N ALA A 26 -1.42 -10.74 -14.95
CA ALA A 26 -1.33 -9.36 -15.42
C ALA A 26 -0.09 -9.11 -16.29
N ASN A 27 -0.27 -8.30 -17.33
CA ASN A 27 0.83 -7.77 -18.14
C ASN A 27 1.57 -6.68 -17.35
N ARG A 28 2.69 -7.04 -16.73
CA ARG A 28 3.48 -6.12 -15.89
C ARG A 28 4.40 -5.27 -16.75
N ALA A 29 4.47 -3.97 -16.46
CA ALA A 29 5.50 -3.10 -17.00
C ALA A 29 6.88 -3.52 -16.47
N PRO A 30 7.97 -3.35 -17.23
CA PRO A 30 9.31 -3.77 -16.82
C PRO A 30 9.95 -2.77 -15.83
N VAL A 31 9.30 -2.53 -14.70
CA VAL A 31 9.74 -1.65 -13.61
C VAL A 31 9.31 -2.23 -12.27
N ALA A 32 10.15 -2.08 -11.25
CA ALA A 32 9.80 -2.39 -9.87
C ALA A 32 10.00 -1.14 -9.00
N PHE A 33 8.93 -0.69 -8.35
CA PHE A 33 8.96 0.47 -7.45
C PHE A 33 9.30 0.04 -6.03
N ARG A 34 10.10 0.87 -5.34
CA ARG A 34 10.51 0.64 -3.95
C ARG A 34 9.96 1.68 -2.99
N ILE A 35 9.92 2.94 -3.40
CA ILE A 35 9.48 4.05 -2.56
C ILE A 35 8.36 4.78 -3.29
N GLY A 36 7.30 5.13 -2.56
CA GLY A 36 6.28 6.06 -3.02
C GLY A 36 6.17 7.22 -2.03
N GLN A 37 6.11 8.44 -2.55
CA GLN A 37 5.93 9.66 -1.76
C GLN A 37 5.07 10.67 -2.53
N GLY A 38 3.88 10.98 -2.01
CA GLY A 38 2.92 11.84 -2.70
C GLY A 38 2.56 11.28 -4.07
N HIS A 39 2.85 12.03 -5.13
CA HIS A 39 2.61 11.65 -6.53
C HIS A 39 3.82 10.99 -7.20
N LEU A 40 4.90 10.73 -6.46
CA LEU A 40 6.15 10.19 -7.00
C LEU A 40 6.38 8.74 -6.60
N LEU A 41 6.96 7.99 -7.52
CA LEU A 41 7.47 6.64 -7.31
C LEU A 41 8.96 6.60 -7.66
N TYR A 42 9.73 5.84 -6.87
CA TYR A 42 11.15 5.60 -7.11
C TYR A 42 11.37 4.12 -7.35
N ASP A 43 12.02 3.77 -8.45
CA ASP A 43 12.32 2.38 -8.78
C ASP A 43 13.47 1.80 -7.96
N THR A 44 13.79 0.52 -8.19
CA THR A 44 14.86 -0.17 -7.48
C THR A 44 16.25 0.40 -7.71
N GLU A 45 16.44 1.23 -8.74
CA GLU A 45 17.69 1.91 -9.09
C GLU A 45 17.68 3.39 -8.64
N GLY A 46 16.59 3.84 -8.02
CA GLY A 46 16.43 5.21 -7.52
C GLY A 46 15.96 6.21 -8.57
N LYS A 47 15.56 5.76 -9.76
CA LYS A 47 14.98 6.65 -10.77
C LYS A 47 13.58 7.07 -10.35
N GLU A 48 13.28 8.36 -10.50
CA GLU A 48 12.01 8.98 -10.16
C GLU A 48 11.00 8.89 -11.32
N TYR A 49 9.73 8.70 -10.97
CA TYR A 49 8.59 8.62 -11.87
C TYR A 49 7.43 9.42 -11.26
N ILE A 50 6.69 10.14 -12.10
CA ILE A 50 5.39 10.70 -11.70
C ILE A 50 4.33 9.61 -11.90
N ASP A 51 3.57 9.31 -10.85
CA ASP A 51 2.52 8.29 -10.88
C ASP A 51 1.23 8.85 -11.47
N PHE A 52 1.01 8.58 -12.76
CA PHE A 52 -0.24 8.88 -13.46
C PHE A 52 -1.28 7.75 -13.38
N LEU A 53 -0.95 6.62 -12.74
CA LEU A 53 -1.85 5.48 -12.60
C LEU A 53 -2.62 5.53 -11.27
N CYS A 54 -2.00 6.08 -10.22
CA CYS A 54 -2.54 6.18 -8.86
C CYS A 54 -3.05 4.83 -8.34
N GLY A 55 -2.35 3.73 -8.66
CA GLY A 55 -2.79 2.38 -8.29
C GLY A 55 -4.18 2.01 -8.83
N ILE A 56 -4.55 2.49 -10.03
CA ILE A 56 -5.91 2.41 -10.58
C ILE A 56 -6.89 3.21 -9.69
N SER A 57 -6.56 4.48 -9.46
CA SER A 57 -7.30 5.42 -8.60
C SER A 57 -7.50 4.96 -7.14
N VAL A 58 -6.59 4.13 -6.62
CA VAL A 58 -6.59 3.68 -5.22
C VAL A 58 -5.78 4.63 -4.34
N THR A 59 -4.66 5.15 -4.82
CA THR A 59 -3.75 6.01 -4.05
C THR A 59 -4.03 7.50 -4.27
N ASN A 60 -5.30 7.90 -4.22
CA ASN A 60 -5.75 9.26 -4.56
C ASN A 60 -5.20 10.35 -3.61
N LEU A 61 -4.93 10.01 -2.35
CA LEU A 61 -4.33 10.90 -1.37
C LEU A 61 -2.80 10.97 -1.50
N GLY A 62 -2.22 10.21 -2.42
CA GLY A 62 -0.78 10.05 -2.60
C GLY A 62 -0.20 8.90 -1.78
N HIS A 63 1.00 8.48 -2.16
CA HIS A 63 1.77 7.46 -1.45
C HIS A 63 2.36 8.03 -0.16
N GLY A 64 2.34 7.23 0.91
CA GLY A 64 3.01 7.59 2.16
C GLY A 64 2.40 8.80 2.89
N GLU A 65 1.09 9.03 2.73
CA GLU A 65 0.37 10.09 3.45
C GLU A 65 0.48 9.86 4.97
N ALA A 66 0.91 10.88 5.71
CA ALA A 66 1.32 10.77 7.10
C ALA A 66 0.14 10.53 8.06
N ASP A 67 -0.98 11.22 7.85
CA ASP A 67 -2.19 11.07 8.67
C ASP A 67 -2.78 9.65 8.53
N ILE A 68 -2.76 9.06 7.34
CA ILE A 68 -3.18 7.68 7.08
C ILE A 68 -2.23 6.71 7.80
N ILE A 69 -0.91 6.90 7.65
CA ILE A 69 0.08 6.02 8.28
C ILE A 69 -0.12 6.01 9.80
N GLU A 70 -0.25 7.19 10.43
CA GLU A 70 -0.42 7.29 11.87
C GLU A 70 -1.77 6.74 12.34
N ALA A 71 -2.87 7.01 11.61
CA ALA A 71 -4.18 6.44 11.94
C ALA A 71 -4.18 4.90 11.87
N VAL A 72 -3.50 4.32 10.88
CA VAL A 72 -3.37 2.86 10.76
C VAL A 72 -2.52 2.29 11.90
N ARG A 73 -1.39 2.93 12.24
CA ARG A 73 -0.53 2.49 13.37
C ARG A 73 -1.29 2.48 14.69
N ASP A 74 -2.00 3.56 15.01
CA ASP A 74 -2.82 3.64 16.23
C ASP A 74 -3.87 2.52 16.30
N GLN A 75 -4.55 2.25 15.18
CA GLN A 75 -5.56 1.18 15.13
C GLN A 75 -4.94 -0.21 15.30
N LEU A 76 -3.75 -0.46 14.74
CA LEU A 76 -3.04 -1.74 14.85
C LEU A 76 -2.63 -2.06 16.30
N ASP A 77 -2.27 -1.05 17.09
CA ASP A 77 -1.97 -1.21 18.52
C ASP A 77 -3.21 -1.54 19.37
N ARG A 78 -4.41 -1.27 18.84
CA ARG A 78 -5.70 -1.51 19.52
C ARG A 78 -6.34 -2.83 19.10
N VAL A 79 -6.79 -2.92 17.85
CA VAL A 79 -7.48 -4.08 17.28
C VAL A 79 -7.21 -4.13 15.78
N VAL A 80 -6.53 -5.18 15.33
CA VAL A 80 -6.21 -5.38 13.90
C VAL A 80 -7.42 -5.84 13.11
N HIS A 81 -8.18 -6.82 13.61
CA HIS A 81 -9.32 -7.37 12.89
C HIS A 81 -10.35 -8.00 13.83
N THR A 82 -11.62 -7.71 13.56
CA THR A 82 -12.79 -8.46 14.03
C THR A 82 -13.79 -8.58 12.89
N SER A 83 -14.68 -9.56 12.93
CA SER A 83 -15.75 -9.68 11.94
C SER A 83 -16.86 -8.66 12.20
N ASN A 84 -17.77 -8.54 11.24
CA ASN A 84 -19.02 -7.79 11.36
C ASN A 84 -20.02 -8.39 12.37
N LEU A 85 -19.66 -9.48 13.06
CA LEU A 85 -20.48 -10.04 14.14
C LEU A 85 -20.39 -9.22 15.44
N PHE A 86 -19.40 -8.32 15.55
CA PHE A 86 -19.17 -7.48 16.73
C PHE A 86 -19.27 -6.00 16.38
N TYR A 87 -19.57 -5.18 17.39
CA TYR A 87 -19.60 -3.72 17.23
C TYR A 87 -18.18 -3.13 17.20
N GLN A 88 -17.96 -2.16 16.32
CA GLN A 88 -16.69 -1.47 16.13
C GLN A 88 -16.89 0.04 16.22
N GLU A 89 -16.22 0.70 17.17
CA GLU A 89 -16.34 2.14 17.41
C GLU A 89 -15.98 2.96 16.16
N THR A 90 -14.84 2.65 15.53
CA THR A 90 -14.35 3.35 14.33
C THR A 90 -15.34 3.25 13.17
N GLN A 91 -15.97 2.08 12.99
CA GLN A 91 -16.97 1.87 11.95
C GLN A 91 -18.24 2.71 12.21
N ALA A 92 -18.72 2.74 13.46
CA ALA A 92 -19.90 3.53 13.83
C ALA A 92 -19.67 5.03 13.60
N ARG A 93 -18.53 5.57 14.04
CA ARG A 93 -18.15 6.97 13.85
C ARG A 93 -17.99 7.33 12.37
N LEU A 94 -17.34 6.47 11.60
CA LEU A 94 -17.15 6.71 10.16
C LEU A 94 -18.49 6.72 9.41
N ALA A 95 -19.41 5.82 9.75
CA ALA A 95 -20.74 5.78 9.14
C ALA A 95 -21.51 7.09 9.36
N GLU A 96 -21.48 7.64 10.58
CA GLU A 96 -22.09 8.95 10.89
C GLU A 96 -21.46 10.07 10.06
N VAL A 97 -20.12 10.13 9.99
CA VAL A 97 -19.41 11.13 9.18
C VAL A 97 -19.84 11.03 7.72
N LEU A 98 -19.76 9.85 7.11
CA LEU A 98 -20.09 9.70 5.69
C LEU A 98 -21.52 10.15 5.37
N VAL A 99 -22.49 9.76 6.19
CA VAL A 99 -23.90 10.14 5.98
C VAL A 99 -24.12 11.65 6.15
N ASN A 100 -23.47 12.28 7.13
CA ASN A 100 -23.65 13.71 7.39
C ASN A 100 -22.87 14.62 6.43
N TYR A 101 -21.83 14.10 5.77
CA TYR A 101 -21.08 14.79 4.72
C TYR A 101 -21.64 14.55 3.30
N SER A 102 -22.70 13.75 3.17
CA SER A 102 -23.42 13.47 1.91
C SER A 102 -24.42 14.56 1.54
#